data_AF-A0A7S3ZRK1-F1
#
_entry.id   AF-A0A7S3ZRK1-F1
#
_cell.length_a   1.000
_cell.length_b   1.000
_cell.length_c   1.000
_cell.angle_alpha   90.00
_cell.angle_beta   90.00
_cell.angle_gamma   90.00
#
_symmetry.space_group_name_H-M   'P 1'
#
loop_
_entity.id
_entity.type
_entity.pdbx_description
1 polymer ?
#
loop_
_entity_poly.entity_id
_entity_poly.type
_entity_poly.pdbx_seq_one_letter_code
_entity_poly.pdbx_strand_id
1 'polypeptide(L)'
;MDALKNALSIVPSGTAATIIVGHALLTKLMMTAMFRLKLTMKSAPKAECTKILKSQFYQRVWSAQLNEAEYAPLLTAVLLYLNSEGVAAPLASTLAVGGQVIYFWLRAFVGHYHEGGMDPPPYAPFAVVRYVALGLLVQELRGLTA
;
A
#
# COMPACT_ATOMS: atom_id res chain seq x y z
N MET A 1 3.10 23.00 -17.34
CA MET A 1 3.70 22.00 -16.41
C MET A 1 3.72 22.49 -14.97
N ASP A 2 3.88 23.80 -14.71
CA ASP A 2 3.99 24.33 -13.34
C ASP A 2 2.67 24.33 -12.56
N ALA A 3 1.53 24.48 -13.22
CA ALA A 3 0.21 24.34 -12.59
C ALA A 3 -0.07 22.91 -12.09
N LEU A 4 0.42 21.89 -12.79
CA LEU A 4 0.29 20.48 -12.37
C LEU A 4 1.22 20.16 -11.20
N LYS A 5 2.44 20.72 -11.20
CA LYS A 5 3.39 20.64 -10.08
C LYS A 5 2.87 21.34 -8.81
N ASN A 6 2.16 22.46 -8.98
CA ASN A 6 1.58 23.21 -7.86
C ASN A 6 0.26 22.61 -7.34
N ALA A 7 -0.51 21.91 -8.18
CA ALA A 7 -1.75 21.25 -7.78
C ALA A 7 -1.54 19.89 -7.10
N LEU A 8 -0.46 19.17 -7.45
CA LEU A 8 -0.04 17.95 -6.74
C LEU A 8 0.77 18.35 -5.51
N SER A 9 0.06 18.75 -4.45
CA SER A 9 0.59 19.10 -3.14
C SER A 9 1.61 18.07 -2.62
N ILE A 10 2.89 18.37 -2.86
CA ILE A 10 4.07 18.30 -1.98
C ILE A 10 3.89 17.36 -0.78
N VAL A 11 4.08 16.05 -1.00
CA VAL A 11 4.46 15.15 0.11
C VAL A 11 5.98 14.99 0.03
N PRO A 12 6.77 15.53 0.99
CA PRO A 12 8.20 15.28 1.05
C PRO A 12 8.49 13.79 1.23
N SER A 13 9.64 13.34 0.72
CA SER A 13 10.08 11.93 0.79
C SER A 13 10.03 11.35 2.20
N GLY A 14 10.52 12.08 3.22
CA GLY A 14 10.44 11.65 4.63
C GLY A 14 9.00 11.51 5.16
N THR A 15 8.12 12.45 4.81
CA THR A 15 6.69 12.39 5.17
C THR A 15 6.00 11.22 4.49
N ALA A 16 6.27 11.00 3.19
CA ALA A 16 5.72 9.89 2.44
C ALA A 16 6.14 8.54 3.03
N ALA A 17 7.42 8.39 3.38
CA ALA A 17 7.92 7.20 4.04
C ALA A 17 7.19 6.93 5.37
N THR A 18 7.02 7.97 6.19
CA THR A 18 6.31 7.87 7.48
C THR A 18 4.85 7.46 7.29
N ILE A 19 4.17 8.02 6.29
CA ILE A 19 2.79 7.64 5.96
C ILE A 19 2.71 6.17 5.55
N ILE A 20 3.61 5.70 4.69
CA ILE A 20 3.62 4.31 4.21
C ILE A 20 3.91 3.35 5.37
N VAL A 21 4.89 3.64 6.23
CA VAL A 21 5.18 2.82 7.41
C VAL A 21 4.02 2.81 8.40
N GLY A 22 3.44 3.98 8.68
CA GLY A 22 2.28 4.10 9.57
C GLY A 22 1.06 3.35 9.05
N HIS A 23 0.80 3.44 7.74
CA HIS A 23 -0.25 2.68 7.08
C HIS A 23 0.03 1.17 7.15
N ALA A 24 1.25 0.75 6.84
CA ALA A 24 1.69 -0.65 6.94
C ALA A 24 1.57 -1.22 8.36
N LEU A 25 1.82 -0.42 9.39
CA LEU A 25 1.60 -0.79 10.79
C LEU A 25 0.10 -0.96 11.07
N LEU A 26 -0.70 0.04 10.70
CA LEU A 26 -2.14 0.04 10.91
C LEU A 26 -2.81 -1.17 10.27
N THR A 27 -2.52 -1.47 9.01
CA THR A 27 -3.11 -2.61 8.28
C THR A 27 -2.70 -3.95 8.88
N LYS A 28 -1.46 -4.07 9.38
CA LYS A 28 -0.99 -5.27 10.08
C LYS A 28 -1.65 -5.46 11.43
N LEU A 29 -1.83 -4.39 12.20
CA LEU A 29 -2.59 -4.42 13.44
C LEU A 29 -4.05 -4.82 13.18
N MET A 30 -4.68 -4.20 12.18
CA MET A 30 -6.05 -4.52 11.77
C MET A 30 -6.22 -5.99 11.37
N MET A 31 -5.37 -6.52 10.48
CA MET A 31 -5.43 -7.93 10.10
C MET A 31 -5.25 -8.85 11.32
N THR A 32 -4.33 -8.48 12.21
CA THR A 32 -4.05 -9.28 13.41
C THR A 32 -5.26 -9.33 14.33
N ALA A 33 -5.81 -8.16 14.68
CA ALA A 33 -6.96 -8.05 15.56
C ALA A 33 -8.22 -8.69 14.97
N MET A 34 -8.50 -8.46 13.68
CA MET A 34 -9.74 -8.93 13.06
C MET A 34 -9.72 -10.42 12.71
N PHE A 35 -8.56 -10.95 12.31
CA PHE A 35 -8.49 -12.29 11.73
C PHE A 35 -7.43 -13.16 12.38
N ARG A 36 -6.15 -12.71 12.43
CA ARG A 36 -5.05 -13.61 12.79
C ARG A 36 -5.18 -14.12 14.22
N LEU A 37 -5.59 -13.29 15.19
CA LEU A 37 -5.79 -13.75 16.58
C LEU A 37 -6.71 -14.97 16.63
N LYS A 38 -7.89 -14.90 16.00
CA LYS A 38 -8.83 -16.02 15.97
C LYS A 38 -8.29 -17.21 15.18
N LEU A 39 -7.64 -16.96 14.04
CA LEU A 39 -7.12 -18.02 13.17
C LEU A 39 -5.92 -18.77 13.76
N THR A 40 -5.16 -18.17 14.68
CA THR A 40 -3.96 -18.78 15.28
C THR A 40 -4.17 -19.28 16.71
N MET A 41 -5.25 -18.88 17.38
CA MET A 41 -5.60 -19.38 18.71
C MET A 41 -6.07 -20.83 18.66
N LYS A 42 -5.39 -21.72 19.39
CA LYS A 42 -5.77 -23.14 19.52
C LYS A 42 -7.18 -23.34 20.10
N SER A 43 -7.67 -22.40 20.89
CA SER A 43 -8.99 -22.44 21.51
C SER A 43 -10.13 -22.02 20.56
N ALA A 44 -9.82 -21.48 19.38
CA ALA A 44 -10.84 -21.04 18.44
C ALA A 44 -11.53 -22.25 17.78
N PRO A 45 -12.87 -22.28 17.71
CA PRO A 45 -13.59 -23.36 17.02
C PRO A 45 -13.18 -23.47 15.55
N LYS A 46 -12.88 -24.69 15.07
CA LYS A 46 -12.50 -24.95 13.67
C LYS A 46 -13.55 -24.46 12.66
N ALA A 47 -14.83 -24.54 13.02
CA ALA A 47 -15.93 -24.06 12.19
C ALA A 47 -15.89 -22.53 12.01
N GLU A 48 -15.57 -21.78 13.08
CA GLU A 48 -15.41 -20.32 13.02
C GLU A 48 -14.21 -19.93 12.17
N CYS A 49 -13.07 -20.62 12.34
CA CYS A 49 -11.88 -20.40 11.50
C CYS A 49 -12.20 -20.64 10.02
N THR A 50 -12.91 -21.72 9.72
CA THR A 50 -13.34 -22.05 8.34
C THR A 50 -14.27 -20.98 7.77
N LYS A 51 -15.18 -20.43 8.59
CA LYS A 51 -16.08 -19.34 8.18
C LYS A 51 -15.29 -18.07 7.82
N ILE A 52 -14.28 -17.72 8.62
CA ILE A 52 -13.40 -16.57 8.34
C ILE A 52 -12.65 -16.78 7.03
N LEU A 53 -11.98 -17.92 6.86
CA LEU A 53 -11.17 -18.23 5.67
C LEU A 53 -11.99 -18.24 4.37
N LYS A 54 -13.27 -18.61 4.44
CA LYS A 54 -14.19 -18.59 3.29
C LYS A 54 -14.87 -17.25 3.06
N SER A 55 -14.71 -16.28 3.97
CA SER A 55 -15.36 -14.98 3.82
C SER A 55 -14.66 -14.16 2.74
N GLN A 56 -15.45 -13.56 1.84
CA GLN A 56 -14.95 -12.67 0.79
C GLN A 56 -14.18 -11.48 1.37
N PHE A 57 -14.66 -10.93 2.50
CA PHE A 57 -13.97 -9.82 3.17
C PHE A 57 -12.57 -10.22 3.65
N TYR A 58 -12.41 -11.41 4.26
CA TYR A 58 -11.08 -11.90 4.62
C TYR A 58 -10.18 -12.05 3.39
N GLN A 59 -10.68 -12.65 2.30
CA GLN A 59 -9.92 -12.83 1.07
C GLN A 59 -9.43 -11.48 0.51
N ARG A 60 -10.32 -10.48 0.42
CA ARG A 60 -9.98 -9.13 -0.03
C ARG A 60 -8.93 -8.45 0.83
N VAL A 61 -9.10 -8.47 2.16
CA VAL A 61 -8.16 -7.84 3.10
C VAL A 61 -6.81 -8.57 3.09
N TRP A 62 -6.83 -9.90 3.03
CA TRP A 62 -5.61 -10.71 2.92
C TRP A 62 -4.84 -10.41 1.64
N SER A 63 -5.52 -10.37 0.49
CA SER A 63 -4.94 -9.99 -0.81
C SER A 63 -4.36 -8.56 -0.78
N ALA A 64 -5.10 -7.60 -0.19
CA ALA A 64 -4.63 -6.23 -0.03
C ALA A 64 -3.37 -6.16 0.84
N GLN A 65 -3.32 -6.94 1.92
CA GLN A 65 -2.18 -6.96 2.83
C GLN A 65 -0.95 -7.64 2.25
N LEU A 66 -1.12 -8.72 1.48
CA LEU A 66 -0.02 -9.36 0.78
C LEU A 66 0.68 -8.35 -0.13
N ASN A 67 -0.11 -7.63 -0.90
CA ASN A 67 0.39 -6.59 -1.78
C ASN A 67 1.02 -5.42 -0.99
N GLU A 68 0.43 -5.00 0.13
CA GLU A 68 1.06 -3.98 0.98
C GLU A 68 2.44 -4.43 1.49
N ALA A 69 2.57 -5.68 1.92
CA ALA A 69 3.83 -6.26 2.41
C ALA A 69 4.92 -6.37 1.32
N GLU A 70 4.55 -6.52 0.05
CA GLU A 70 5.49 -6.54 -1.08
C GLU A 70 6.05 -5.15 -1.39
N TYR A 71 5.20 -4.12 -1.40
CA TYR A 71 5.56 -2.80 -1.91
C TYR A 71 5.93 -1.78 -0.84
N ALA A 72 5.35 -1.85 0.37
CA ALA A 72 5.62 -0.88 1.43
C ALA A 72 7.11 -0.82 1.81
N PRO A 73 7.83 -1.96 2.00
CA PRO A 73 9.26 -1.91 2.34
C PRO A 73 10.11 -1.26 1.25
N LEU A 74 9.83 -1.55 -0.02
CA LEU A 74 10.54 -0.99 -1.17
C LEU A 74 10.34 0.54 -1.24
N LEU A 75 9.08 0.99 -1.18
CA LEU A 75 8.76 2.41 -1.21
C LEU A 75 9.38 3.14 -0.01
N THR A 76 9.22 2.61 1.20
CA THR A 76 9.77 3.21 2.42
C THR A 76 11.30 3.29 2.36
N ALA A 77 11.99 2.22 1.97
CA ALA A 77 13.45 2.20 1.94
C ALA A 77 14.00 3.28 1.00
N VAL A 78 13.46 3.37 -0.21
CA VAL A 78 13.91 4.37 -1.18
C VAL A 78 13.56 5.79 -0.74
N LEU A 79 12.35 6.01 -0.23
CA LEU A 79 11.93 7.35 0.24
C LEU A 79 12.74 7.82 1.45
N LEU A 80 13.07 6.94 2.40
CA LEU A 80 13.93 7.28 3.54
C LEU A 80 15.36 7.59 3.08
N TYR A 81 15.90 6.83 2.13
CA TYR A 81 17.21 7.09 1.57
C TYR A 81 17.27 8.43 0.83
N LEU A 82 16.28 8.71 -0.05
CA LEU A 82 16.19 10.02 -0.71
C LEU A 82 16.11 11.16 0.31
N ASN A 83 15.35 10.97 1.39
CA ASN A 83 15.27 11.94 2.48
C ASN A 83 16.62 12.13 3.21
N SER A 84 17.40 11.07 3.44
CA SER A 84 18.74 11.21 4.06
C SER A 84 19.73 11.94 3.17
N GLU A 85 19.58 11.84 1.85
CA GLU A 85 20.36 12.57 0.84
C GLU A 85 19.81 13.99 0.56
N GLY A 86 18.79 14.43 1.30
CA GLY A 86 18.19 15.76 1.11
C GLY A 86 17.35 15.91 -0.16
N VAL A 87 16.96 14.81 -0.81
CA VAL A 87 16.14 14.79 -2.02
C VAL A 87 14.66 14.66 -1.66
N ALA A 88 13.87 15.67 -2.03
CA ALA A 88 12.45 15.73 -1.71
C ALA A 88 11.56 14.80 -2.57
N ALA A 89 11.93 14.56 -3.84
CA ALA A 89 11.19 13.74 -4.82
C ALA A 89 9.65 13.85 -4.73
N PRO A 90 9.06 15.07 -4.80
CA PRO A 90 7.67 15.30 -4.38
C PRO A 90 6.63 14.57 -5.23
N LEU A 91 6.84 14.48 -6.55
CA LEU A 91 5.92 13.76 -7.44
C LEU A 91 5.92 12.26 -7.13
N ALA A 92 7.12 11.66 -7.06
CA ALA A 92 7.27 10.23 -6.78
C ALA A 92 6.70 9.89 -5.39
N SER A 93 6.93 10.74 -4.40
CA SER A 93 6.43 10.61 -3.02
C SER A 93 4.90 10.66 -2.95
N THR A 94 4.26 11.62 -3.60
CA THR A 94 2.80 11.73 -3.64
C THR A 94 2.16 10.53 -4.34
N LEU A 95 2.72 10.11 -5.48
CA LEU A 95 2.23 8.94 -6.21
C LEU A 95 2.46 7.64 -5.41
N ALA A 96 3.56 7.52 -4.68
CA ALA A 96 3.83 6.38 -3.81
C ALA A 96 2.77 6.27 -2.70
N VAL A 97 2.47 7.37 -2.00
CA VAL A 97 1.43 7.39 -0.96
C VAL A 97 0.06 7.09 -1.54
N GLY A 98 -0.36 7.82 -2.58
CA GLY A 98 -1.68 7.64 -3.20
C GLY A 98 -1.84 6.24 -3.78
N GLY A 99 -0.85 5.79 -4.54
CA GLY A 99 -0.83 4.45 -5.15
C GLY A 99 -0.84 3.34 -4.11
N GLN A 100 -0.17 3.49 -2.97
CA GLN A 100 -0.15 2.47 -1.91
C GLN A 100 -1.43 2.47 -1.06
N VAL A 101 -1.80 3.63 -0.52
CA VAL A 101 -2.90 3.75 0.46
C VAL A 101 -4.25 3.55 -0.21
N ILE A 102 -4.49 4.19 -1.35
CA ILE A 102 -5.78 4.10 -2.05
C ILE A 102 -5.96 2.70 -2.64
N TYR A 103 -4.90 2.12 -3.22
CA TYR A 103 -4.94 0.73 -3.68
C TYR A 103 -5.37 -0.22 -2.57
N PHE A 104 -4.73 -0.13 -1.39
CA PHE A 104 -5.00 -1.04 -0.29
C PHE A 104 -6.48 -1.02 0.09
N TRP A 105 -7.04 0.17 0.32
CA TRP A 105 -8.41 0.29 0.79
C TRP A 105 -9.44 -0.11 -0.25
N LEU A 106 -9.23 0.25 -1.53
CA LEU A 106 -10.09 -0.19 -2.62
C LEU A 106 -10.02 -1.71 -2.83
N ARG A 107 -8.83 -2.32 -2.66
CA ARG A 107 -8.69 -3.78 -2.71
C ARG A 107 -9.36 -4.46 -1.52
N ALA A 108 -9.18 -3.93 -0.31
CA ALA A 108 -9.69 -4.50 0.93
C ALA A 108 -11.23 -4.44 1.03
N PHE A 109 -11.84 -3.32 0.64
CA PHE A 109 -13.29 -3.12 0.78
C PHE A 109 -14.10 -3.50 -0.46
N VAL A 110 -13.55 -3.29 -1.66
CA VAL A 110 -14.27 -3.59 -2.91
C VAL A 110 -13.76 -4.88 -3.53
N GLY A 111 -12.45 -4.98 -3.79
CA GLY A 111 -11.86 -6.17 -4.43
C GLY A 111 -12.26 -6.32 -5.90
N HIS A 112 -11.87 -7.43 -6.52
CA HIS A 112 -12.27 -7.77 -7.90
C HIS A 112 -13.39 -8.79 -7.93
N TYR A 113 -13.96 -8.99 -9.12
CA TYR A 113 -15.06 -9.93 -9.37
C TYR A 113 -14.88 -11.33 -8.72
N HIS A 114 -13.69 -11.94 -8.79
CA HIS A 114 -13.46 -13.27 -8.18
C HIS A 114 -13.43 -13.26 -6.65
N GLU A 115 -13.35 -12.08 -6.02
CA GLU A 115 -13.45 -11.88 -4.57
C GLU A 115 -14.82 -11.32 -4.16
N GLY A 116 -15.81 -11.29 -5.07
CA GLY A 116 -17.13 -10.68 -4.84
C GLY A 116 -17.16 -9.16 -4.99
N GLY A 117 -16.17 -8.60 -5.69
CA GLY A 117 -16.03 -7.17 -5.97
C GLY A 117 -16.51 -6.75 -7.36
N MET A 118 -15.90 -5.67 -7.87
CA MET A 118 -16.29 -5.03 -9.13
C MET A 118 -15.34 -5.40 -10.29
N ASP A 119 -15.81 -5.22 -11.52
CA ASP A 119 -15.04 -5.31 -12.76
C ASP A 119 -15.32 -4.07 -13.64
N PRO A 120 -14.31 -3.31 -14.10
CA PRO A 120 -12.89 -3.47 -13.79
C PRO A 120 -12.60 -3.22 -12.30
N PRO A 121 -11.53 -3.82 -11.73
CA PRO A 121 -11.23 -3.65 -10.32
C PRO A 121 -10.86 -2.18 -10.02
N PRO A 122 -11.53 -1.51 -9.07
CA PRO A 122 -11.37 -0.07 -8.86
C PRO A 122 -9.99 0.33 -8.33
N TYR A 123 -9.28 -0.61 -7.71
CA TYR A 123 -7.91 -0.41 -7.24
C TYR A 123 -6.86 -0.49 -8.37
N ALA A 124 -7.20 -1.01 -9.56
CA ALA A 124 -6.24 -1.27 -10.62
C ALA A 124 -5.49 -0.01 -11.11
N PRO A 125 -6.13 1.16 -11.31
CA PRO A 125 -5.43 2.39 -11.65
C PRO A 125 -4.39 2.79 -10.60
N PHE A 126 -4.67 2.57 -9.31
CA PHE A 126 -3.75 2.90 -8.22
C PHE A 126 -2.56 1.94 -8.13
N ALA A 127 -2.72 0.70 -8.61
CA ALA A 127 -1.61 -0.21 -8.80
C ALA A 127 -0.61 0.36 -9.82
N VAL A 128 -1.13 0.87 -10.95
CA VAL A 128 -0.32 1.50 -12.00
C VAL A 128 0.36 2.76 -11.46
N VAL A 129 -0.37 3.61 -10.73
CA VAL A 129 0.20 4.80 -10.06
C VAL A 129 1.39 4.44 -9.18
N ARG A 130 1.29 3.36 -8.41
CA ARG A 130 2.40 2.89 -7.57
C ARG A 130 3.60 2.40 -8.38
N TYR A 131 3.38 1.72 -9.50
CA TYR A 131 4.48 1.29 -10.40
C TYR A 131 5.17 2.48 -11.05
N VAL A 132 4.40 3.50 -11.45
CA VAL A 132 4.95 4.77 -11.93
C VAL A 132 5.77 5.44 -10.84
N ALA A 133 5.29 5.46 -9.59
CA ALA A 133 6.04 6.00 -8.46
C ALA A 133 7.39 5.28 -8.28
N LEU A 134 7.42 3.95 -8.31
CA LEU A 134 8.67 3.18 -8.24
C LEU A 134 9.62 3.51 -9.38
N GLY A 135 9.12 3.62 -10.62
CA GLY A 135 9.94 4.00 -11.77
C GLY A 135 10.58 5.38 -11.59
N LEU A 136 9.83 6.36 -11.08
CA LEU A 136 10.36 7.69 -10.76
C LEU A 136 11.37 7.64 -9.63
N LEU A 137 11.10 6.89 -8.55
CA LEU A 137 12.04 6.72 -7.44
C LEU A 137 13.38 6.10 -7.89
N VAL A 138 13.35 5.15 -8.83
CA VAL A 138 14.57 4.58 -9.44
C VAL A 138 15.35 5.65 -10.22
N GLN A 139 14.66 6.54 -10.93
CA GLN A 139 15.32 7.64 -11.64
C GLN A 139 16.01 8.62 -10.68
N GLU A 140 15.33 8.98 -9.58
CA GLU A 140 15.92 9.82 -8.52
C GLU A 140 17.15 9.16 -7.89
N LEU A 141 17.08 7.86 -7.57
CA LEU A 141 18.22 7.10 -7.06
C LEU A 141 19.40 7.06 -8.03
N ARG A 142 19.13 6.87 -9.33
CA ARG A 142 20.17 6.89 -10.36
C ARG A 142 20.86 8.25 -10.42
N GLY A 143 20.12 9.34 -10.25
CA GLY A 143 20.66 10.70 -10.23
C GLY A 143 21.66 10.96 -9.09
N LEU A 144 21.62 10.17 -8.01
CA LEU A 144 22.55 10.27 -6.88
C LEU A 144 23.80 9.41 -7.03
N THR A 145 23.80 8.46 -7.96
CA THR A 145 24.88 7.48 -8.15
C THR A 145 25.67 7.70 -9.44
N ALA A 146 25.24 8.66 -10.27
CA ALA A 146 25.88 9.07 -11.52
C ALA A 146 26.71 10.35 -11.30
#